data_AF-A0AAV5TG38-F1
#
_entry.id   AF-A0AAV5TG38-F1
#
_cell.length_a   1.000
_cell.length_b   1.000
_cell.length_c   1.000
_cell.angle_alpha   90.00
_cell.angle_beta   90.00
_cell.angle_gamma   90.00
#
_symmetry.space_group_name_H-M   'P 1'
#
loop_
_entity.id
_entity.type
_entity.pdbx_description
1 polymer ?
#
loop_
_entity_poly.entity_id
_entity_poly.type
_entity_poly.pdbx_seq_one_letter_code
_entity_poly.pdbx_strand_id
1 'polypeptide(L)'
;FSATRTHLLFANVILHMCCTCFEMKIAIERIVSSSKPHIYHDSGFSYRWNIPCILLPFISGSLVGYTVFYSGTPIALIFPSVVDLSTVLLNWFGIRHLGRRFDSLFHSNATLNARYQVKESIRVAKVMQPVYSVSMLLKIHCFNCGFSSVFLIVHCDFIKNAIYSMLGMKRSGKSSRIIPAISHDETTAAYFAMLYSSWN
;
A
#
# COMPACT_ATOMS: atom_id res chain seq x y z
N PHE A 1 -4.29 -24.97 -9.04
CA PHE A 1 -3.40 -23.92 -8.47
C PHE A 1 -3.80 -22.50 -8.87
N SER A 2 -4.07 -22.23 -10.16
CA SER A 2 -4.45 -20.87 -10.62
C SER A 2 -5.72 -20.33 -9.95
N ALA A 3 -6.83 -21.08 -9.95
CA ALA A 3 -8.10 -20.62 -9.36
C ALA A 3 -7.99 -20.32 -7.85
N THR A 4 -7.34 -21.20 -7.08
CA THR A 4 -7.11 -21.01 -5.64
C THR A 4 -6.32 -19.73 -5.35
N ARG A 5 -5.30 -19.43 -6.16
CA ARG A 5 -4.50 -18.20 -6.02
C ARG A 5 -5.36 -16.95 -6.24
N THR A 6 -6.24 -16.96 -7.24
CA THR A 6 -7.08 -15.81 -7.55
C THR A 6 -8.15 -15.58 -6.49
N HIS A 7 -8.74 -16.65 -5.93
CA HIS A 7 -9.69 -16.54 -4.82
C HIS A 7 -9.02 -16.00 -3.54
N LEU A 8 -7.79 -16.43 -3.23
CA LEU A 8 -7.03 -15.90 -2.11
C LEU A 8 -6.69 -14.41 -2.28
N LEU A 9 -6.29 -14.00 -3.49
CA LEU A 9 -6.03 -12.60 -3.79
C LEU A 9 -7.29 -11.75 -3.65
N PHE A 10 -8.43 -12.24 -4.15
CA PHE A 10 -9.73 -11.58 -4.02
C PHE A 10 -10.13 -11.39 -2.55
N ALA A 11 -10.06 -12.47 -1.76
CA ALA A 11 -10.36 -12.40 -0.32
C ALA A 11 -9.43 -11.45 0.43
N ASN A 12 -8.13 -11.48 0.10
CA ASN A 12 -7.14 -10.59 0.71
C ASN A 12 -7.43 -9.11 0.42
N VAL A 13 -7.82 -8.77 -0.81
CA VAL A 13 -8.18 -7.39 -1.19
C VAL A 13 -9.41 -6.92 -0.43
N ILE A 14 -10.45 -7.76 -0.29
CA ILE A 14 -11.65 -7.41 0.46
C ILE A 14 -11.31 -7.16 1.93
N LEU A 15 -10.59 -8.10 2.56
CA LEU A 15 -10.24 -8.01 3.98
C LEU A 15 -9.34 -6.79 4.25
N HIS A 16 -8.38 -6.53 3.38
CA HIS A 16 -7.53 -5.34 3.46
C HIS A 16 -8.33 -4.05 3.40
N MET A 17 -9.23 -3.91 2.41
CA MET A 17 -10.10 -2.74 2.27
C MET A 17 -11.02 -2.55 3.48
N CYS A 18 -11.60 -3.63 4.00
CA CYS A 18 -12.40 -3.58 5.23
C CYS A 18 -11.57 -3.09 6.42
N CYS A 19 -10.36 -3.64 6.59
CA CYS A 19 -9.46 -3.27 7.68
C CYS A 19 -9.12 -1.77 7.64
N THR A 20 -8.61 -1.27 6.51
CA THR A 20 -8.19 0.13 6.38
C THR A 20 -9.37 1.09 6.57
N CYS A 21 -10.54 0.77 6.03
CA CYS A 21 -11.73 1.60 6.22
C CYS A 21 -12.22 1.62 7.67
N PHE A 22 -12.13 0.50 8.40
CA PHE A 22 -12.46 0.47 9.82
C PHE A 22 -11.47 1.27 10.66
N GLU A 23 -10.17 1.22 10.34
CA GLU A 23 -9.17 2.07 10.98
C GLU A 23 -9.48 3.55 10.76
N MET A 24 -9.83 3.93 9.52
CA MET A 24 -10.23 5.28 9.16
C MET A 24 -11.47 5.72 9.94
N LYS A 25 -12.50 4.86 10.02
CA LYS A 25 -13.71 5.11 10.79
C LYS A 25 -13.39 5.33 12.27
N ILE A 26 -12.56 4.48 12.88
CA ILE A 26 -12.13 4.61 14.28
C ILE A 26 -11.36 5.92 14.50
N ALA A 27 -10.54 6.36 13.54
CA ALA A 27 -9.90 7.67 13.60
C ALA A 27 -10.91 8.84 13.59
N ILE A 28 -11.90 8.80 12.69
CA ILE A 28 -12.96 9.81 12.61
C ILE A 28 -13.81 9.82 13.88
N GLU A 29 -14.23 8.66 14.36
CA GLU A 29 -15.02 8.50 15.58
C GLU A 29 -14.32 9.11 16.80
N ARG A 30 -13.00 8.96 16.92
CA ARG A 30 -12.19 9.61 17.97
C ARG A 30 -12.20 11.15 17.83
N ILE A 31 -12.12 11.68 16.62
CA ILE A 31 -12.18 13.14 16.37
C ILE A 31 -13.56 13.69 16.70
N VAL A 32 -14.63 12.99 16.32
CA VAL A 32 -16.02 13.43 16.55
C VAL A 32 -16.38 13.33 18.03
N SER A 33 -16.10 12.20 18.68
CA SER A 33 -16.42 11.97 20.09
C SER A 33 -15.69 12.94 21.03
N SER A 34 -14.46 13.34 20.70
CA SER A 34 -13.70 14.35 21.46
C SER A 34 -14.19 15.79 21.22
N SER A 35 -14.81 16.05 20.06
CA SER A 35 -15.30 17.39 19.73
C SER A 35 -16.62 17.70 20.45
N LYS A 36 -17.56 16.73 20.48
CA LYS A 36 -18.89 16.87 21.09
C LYS A 36 -19.30 15.61 21.89
N PRO A 37 -18.70 15.37 23.06
CA PRO A 37 -18.89 14.12 23.80
C PRO A 37 -20.33 13.91 24.28
N HIS A 38 -21.03 14.97 24.69
CA HIS A 38 -22.41 14.91 25.20
C HIS A 38 -23.41 14.52 24.11
N ILE A 39 -23.31 15.11 22.91
CA ILE A 39 -24.19 14.78 21.79
C ILE A 39 -23.87 13.39 21.21
N TYR A 40 -22.59 13.00 21.21
CA TYR A 40 -22.17 11.76 20.56
C TYR A 40 -22.73 10.50 21.23
N HIS A 41 -22.78 10.47 22.56
CA HIS A 41 -23.29 9.31 23.31
C HIS A 41 -24.81 9.26 23.39
N ASP A 42 -25.47 10.42 23.47
CA ASP A 42 -26.93 10.48 23.57
C ASP A 42 -27.64 10.31 22.23
N SER A 43 -26.99 10.65 21.12
CA SER A 43 -27.55 10.43 19.80
C SER A 43 -27.26 9.02 19.34
N GLY A 44 -28.29 8.22 19.03
CA GLY A 44 -28.16 6.96 18.27
C GLY A 44 -27.52 7.12 16.87
N PHE A 45 -26.93 8.29 16.59
CA PHE A 45 -26.10 8.65 15.46
C PHE A 45 -24.94 7.67 15.27
N SER A 46 -24.26 7.26 16.36
CA SER A 46 -23.19 6.24 16.26
C SER A 46 -23.71 4.95 15.59
N TYR A 47 -24.89 4.46 16.01
CA TYR A 47 -25.47 3.24 15.45
C TYR A 47 -25.91 3.40 13.99
N ARG A 48 -26.54 4.53 13.64
CA ARG A 48 -27.00 4.79 12.27
C ARG A 48 -25.87 4.92 11.25
N TRP A 49 -24.72 5.45 11.65
CA TRP A 49 -23.55 5.56 10.77
C TRP A 49 -22.69 4.30 10.71
N ASN A 50 -22.82 3.39 11.68
CA ASN A 50 -22.08 2.12 11.67
C ASN A 50 -22.44 1.23 10.48
N ILE A 51 -23.71 1.12 10.12
CA ILE A 51 -24.17 0.27 9.01
C ILE A 51 -23.56 0.69 7.66
N PRO A 52 -23.69 1.95 7.19
CA PRO A 52 -23.08 2.35 5.93
C PRO A 52 -21.55 2.25 5.97
N CYS A 53 -20.92 2.51 7.12
CA CYS A 53 -19.47 2.34 7.29
C CYS A 53 -18.99 0.88 7.23
N ILE A 54 -19.87 -0.11 7.40
CA ILE A 54 -19.53 -1.54 7.21
C ILE A 54 -19.80 -1.97 5.77
N LEU A 55 -20.93 -1.53 5.21
CA LEU A 55 -21.35 -1.93 3.86
C LEU A 55 -20.48 -1.30 2.77
N LEU A 56 -20.12 -0.02 2.89
CA LEU A 56 -19.32 0.68 1.88
C LEU A 56 -17.93 0.06 1.67
N PRO A 57 -17.15 -0.27 2.72
CA PRO A 57 -15.87 -0.96 2.55
C PRO A 57 -16.03 -2.34 1.92
N PHE A 58 -17.07 -3.08 2.30
CA PHE A 58 -17.32 -4.41 1.73
C PHE A 58 -17.65 -4.35 0.24
N ILE A 59 -18.54 -3.42 -0.15
CA ILE A 59 -18.91 -3.20 -1.55
C ILE A 59 -17.70 -2.70 -2.35
N SER A 60 -16.98 -1.71 -1.85
CA SER A 60 -15.79 -1.17 -2.51
C SER A 60 -14.68 -2.21 -2.65
N GLY A 61 -14.39 -3.00 -1.60
CA GLY A 61 -13.43 -4.09 -1.65
C GLY A 61 -13.84 -5.19 -2.63
N SER A 62 -15.13 -5.51 -2.72
CA SER A 62 -15.66 -6.48 -3.69
C SER A 62 -15.51 -5.98 -5.13
N LEU A 63 -15.80 -4.70 -5.38
CA LEU A 63 -15.61 -4.08 -6.69
C LEU A 63 -14.13 -4.07 -7.11
N VAL A 64 -13.24 -3.64 -6.21
CA VAL A 64 -11.79 -3.63 -6.47
C VAL A 64 -11.28 -5.05 -6.69
N GLY A 65 -11.67 -6.01 -5.84
CA GLY A 65 -11.34 -7.42 -6.01
C GLY A 65 -11.81 -7.98 -7.36
N TYR A 66 -13.01 -7.61 -7.82
CA TYR A 66 -13.53 -8.03 -9.12
C TYR A 66 -12.69 -7.48 -10.28
N THR A 67 -12.24 -6.21 -10.19
CA THR A 67 -11.36 -5.63 -11.21
C THR A 67 -9.98 -6.28 -11.27
N VAL A 68 -9.46 -6.79 -10.14
CA VAL A 68 -8.24 -7.64 -10.11
C VAL A 68 -8.49 -8.95 -10.82
N PHE A 69 -9.63 -9.60 -10.52
CA PHE A 69 -9.96 -10.92 -11.04
C PHE A 69 -10.12 -10.92 -12.56
N TYR A 70 -10.82 -9.92 -13.12
CA TYR A 70 -11.16 -9.89 -14.54
C TYR A 70 -10.12 -9.18 -15.41
N SER A 71 -9.63 -8.02 -14.97
CA SER A 71 -8.88 -7.11 -15.85
C SER A 71 -7.40 -7.00 -15.50
N GLY A 72 -6.96 -7.54 -14.35
CA GLY A 72 -5.57 -7.43 -13.89
C GLY A 72 -5.08 -5.97 -13.82
N THR A 73 -6.00 -5.01 -13.65
CA THR A 73 -5.69 -3.59 -13.85
C THR A 73 -4.86 -3.01 -12.69
N PRO A 74 -3.95 -2.06 -12.98
CA PRO A 74 -3.15 -1.39 -11.95
C PRO A 74 -3.99 -0.54 -10.98
N ILE A 75 -5.22 -0.19 -11.37
CA ILE A 75 -6.19 0.55 -10.54
C ILE A 75 -6.39 -0.11 -9.18
N ALA A 76 -6.42 -1.45 -9.16
CA ALA A 76 -6.64 -2.20 -7.93
C ALA A 76 -5.47 -2.14 -6.94
N LEU A 77 -4.28 -1.71 -7.37
CA LEU A 77 -3.13 -1.46 -6.49
C LEU A 77 -3.12 -0.01 -6.00
N ILE A 78 -3.49 0.93 -6.87
CA ILE A 78 -3.48 2.37 -6.57
C ILE A 78 -4.57 2.70 -5.55
N PHE A 79 -5.80 2.21 -5.75
CA PHE A 79 -6.94 2.60 -4.91
C PHE A 79 -6.75 2.25 -3.41
N PRO A 80 -6.40 1.01 -3.02
CA PRO A 80 -6.15 0.69 -1.61
C PRO A 80 -4.99 1.49 -1.01
N SER A 81 -3.96 1.79 -1.80
CA SER A 81 -2.81 2.59 -1.37
C SER A 81 -3.19 4.04 -1.04
N VAL A 82 -4.10 4.64 -1.82
CA VAL A 82 -4.64 5.98 -1.55
C VAL A 82 -5.47 5.97 -0.27
N VAL A 83 -6.30 4.95 -0.05
CA VAL A 83 -7.09 4.81 1.16
C VAL A 83 -6.18 4.65 2.38
N ASP A 84 -5.13 3.82 2.29
CA ASP A 84 -4.14 3.67 3.36
C ASP A 84 -3.43 5.00 3.70
N LEU A 85 -3.02 5.76 2.69
CA LEU A 85 -2.42 7.09 2.88
C LEU A 85 -3.40 8.04 3.59
N SER A 86 -4.67 8.01 3.19
CA SER A 86 -5.72 8.83 3.82
C SER A 86 -5.89 8.49 5.31
N THR A 87 -5.81 7.21 5.69
CA THR A 87 -5.88 6.78 7.09
C THR A 87 -4.71 7.33 7.91
N VAL A 88 -3.49 7.31 7.37
CA VAL A 88 -2.31 7.87 8.06
C VAL A 88 -2.45 9.37 8.25
N LEU A 89 -2.89 10.09 7.21
CA LEU A 89 -3.12 11.53 7.27
C LEU A 89 -4.22 11.89 8.27
N LEU A 90 -5.31 11.13 8.29
CA LEU A 90 -6.40 11.32 9.25
C LEU A 90 -5.95 11.06 10.69
N ASN A 91 -5.14 10.03 10.94
CA ASN A 91 -4.61 9.80 12.28
C ASN A 91 -3.64 10.91 12.72
N TRP A 92 -2.77 11.37 11.82
CA TRP A 92 -1.88 12.50 12.09
C TRP A 92 -2.65 13.80 12.39
N PHE A 93 -3.65 14.11 11.56
CA PHE A 93 -4.54 15.25 11.77
C PHE A 93 -5.31 15.11 13.09
N GLY A 94 -5.81 13.90 13.38
CA GLY A 94 -6.51 13.56 14.62
C GLY A 94 -5.67 13.85 15.86
N ILE A 95 -4.40 13.44 15.88
CA ILE A 95 -3.48 13.73 17.00
C ILE A 95 -3.33 15.25 17.20
N ARG A 96 -3.14 16.01 16.11
CA ARG A 96 -2.98 17.47 16.17
C ARG A 96 -4.25 18.16 16.65
N HIS A 97 -5.41 17.76 16.13
CA HIS A 97 -6.72 18.31 16.51
C HIS A 97 -7.03 18.01 17.98
N LEU A 98 -6.86 16.75 18.38
CA LEU A 98 -7.07 16.31 19.76
C LEU A 98 -6.15 17.05 20.74
N GLY A 99 -4.87 17.26 20.38
CA GLY A 99 -3.92 18.02 21.19
C GLY A 99 -4.39 19.46 21.44
N ARG A 100 -4.77 20.19 20.36
CA ARG A 100 -5.32 21.54 20.47
C ARG A 100 -6.59 21.58 21.32
N ARG A 101 -7.45 20.58 21.17
CA ARG A 101 -8.70 20.48 21.94
C ARG A 101 -8.43 20.22 23.42
N PHE A 102 -7.45 19.38 23.74
CA PHE A 102 -7.02 19.13 25.11
C PHE A 102 -6.56 20.43 25.78
N ASP A 103 -5.67 21.20 25.14
CA ASP A 103 -5.20 22.47 25.69
C ASP A 103 -6.35 23.45 25.92
N SER A 104 -7.29 23.54 24.97
CA SER A 104 -8.50 24.36 25.12
C SER A 104 -9.35 23.97 26.33
N LEU A 105 -9.54 22.66 26.58
CA LEU A 105 -10.33 22.16 27.72
C LEU A 105 -9.64 22.38 29.07
N PHE A 106 -8.31 22.51 29.10
CA PHE A 106 -7.56 22.87 30.31
C PHE A 106 -7.84 24.31 30.74
N HIS A 107 -7.93 25.24 29.79
CA HIS A 107 -8.19 26.65 30.06
C HIS A 107 -9.66 26.96 30.35
N SER A 108 -10.60 26.18 29.80
CA SER A 108 -12.04 26.49 29.86
C SER A 108 -12.81 25.92 31.07
N ASN A 109 -12.13 25.49 32.14
CA ASN A 109 -12.76 24.79 33.30
C ASN A 109 -13.71 23.64 32.91
N ALA A 110 -13.39 22.91 31.84
CA ALA A 110 -14.23 21.80 31.37
C ALA A 110 -14.31 20.66 32.41
N THR A 111 -15.39 19.86 32.33
CA THR A 111 -15.61 18.73 33.23
C THR A 111 -14.45 17.72 33.20
N LEU A 112 -14.14 17.12 34.35
CA LEU A 112 -13.06 16.15 34.49
C LEU A 112 -13.21 14.98 33.51
N ASN A 113 -14.45 14.53 33.30
CA ASN A 113 -14.76 13.43 32.38
C ASN A 113 -14.40 13.78 30.92
N ALA A 114 -14.72 15.00 30.46
CA ALA A 114 -14.36 15.43 29.10
C ALA A 114 -12.84 15.48 28.90
N ARG A 115 -12.09 15.95 29.90
CA ARG A 115 -10.62 15.96 29.85
C ARG A 115 -10.05 14.54 29.79
N TYR A 116 -10.62 13.61 30.55
CA TYR A 116 -10.22 12.20 30.54
C TYR A 116 -10.46 11.54 29.19
N GLN A 117 -11.64 11.74 28.60
CA GLN A 117 -11.99 11.17 27.29
C GLN A 117 -11.07 11.65 26.17
N VAL A 118 -10.73 12.94 26.15
CA VAL A 118 -9.79 13.50 25.17
C VAL A 118 -8.36 12.98 25.42
N LYS A 119 -7.92 12.88 26.68
CA LYS A 119 -6.60 12.33 27.04
C LYS A 119 -6.43 10.89 26.55
N GLU A 120 -7.45 10.07 26.75
CA GLU A 120 -7.44 8.68 26.32
C GLU A 120 -7.44 8.57 24.79
N SER A 121 -8.26 9.38 24.12
CA SER A 121 -8.29 9.45 22.65
C SER A 121 -6.91 9.84 22.06
N ILE A 122 -6.21 10.80 22.67
CA ILE A 122 -4.84 11.19 22.27
C ILE A 122 -3.87 10.04 22.48
N ARG A 123 -3.93 9.36 23.63
CA ARG A 123 -3.04 8.24 23.95
C ARG A 123 -3.18 7.13 22.91
N VAL A 124 -4.41 6.72 22.60
CA VAL A 124 -4.68 5.70 21.59
C VAL A 124 -4.21 6.16 20.20
N ALA A 125 -4.47 7.42 19.82
CA ALA A 125 -4.02 7.95 18.52
C ALA A 125 -2.49 7.96 18.38
N LYS A 126 -1.76 8.34 19.43
CA LYS A 126 -0.28 8.33 19.46
C LYS A 126 0.30 6.92 19.38
N VAL A 127 -0.31 5.93 20.03
CA VAL A 127 0.14 4.53 19.97
C VAL A 127 -0.11 3.91 18.60
N MET A 128 -1.19 4.31 17.91
CA MET A 128 -1.51 3.80 16.57
C MET A 128 -0.64 4.42 15.46
N GLN A 129 -0.15 5.66 15.63
CA GLN A 129 0.68 6.35 14.64
C GLN A 129 1.91 5.56 14.15
N PRO A 130 2.76 4.98 15.02
CA PRO A 130 3.91 4.19 14.56
C PRO A 130 3.47 2.93 13.80
N VAL A 131 2.37 2.28 14.22
CA VAL A 131 1.82 1.10 13.54
C VAL A 131 1.45 1.43 12.10
N TYR A 132 0.73 2.55 11.89
CA TYR A 132 0.36 3.01 10.55
C TYR A 132 1.59 3.42 9.72
N SER A 133 2.58 4.07 10.34
CA SER A 133 3.79 4.50 9.65
C SER A 133 4.62 3.30 9.17
N VAL A 134 4.81 2.30 10.03
CA VAL A 134 5.53 1.05 9.68
C VAL A 134 4.76 0.28 8.61
N SER A 135 3.44 0.16 8.73
CA SER A 135 2.59 -0.48 7.72
C SER A 135 2.74 0.19 6.34
N MET A 136 2.74 1.53 6.28
CA MET A 136 2.96 2.26 5.03
C MET A 136 4.36 2.07 4.47
N LEU A 137 5.40 2.10 5.31
CA LEU A 137 6.78 1.85 4.86
C LEU A 137 6.93 0.45 4.27
N LEU A 138 6.34 -0.56 4.91
CA LEU A 138 6.35 -1.92 4.40
C LEU A 138 5.64 -2.03 3.06
N LYS A 139 4.48 -1.37 2.90
CA LYS A 139 3.73 -1.33 1.63
C LYS A 139 4.52 -0.63 0.52
N ILE A 140 5.15 0.52 0.79
CA ILE A 140 6.02 1.22 -0.17
C ILE A 140 7.20 0.33 -0.56
N HIS A 141 7.81 -0.37 0.40
CA HIS A 141 8.89 -1.30 0.12
C HIS A 141 8.43 -2.46 -0.77
N CYS A 142 7.29 -3.08 -0.47
CA CYS A 142 6.70 -4.12 -1.31
C CYS A 142 6.41 -3.62 -2.73
N PHE A 143 5.90 -2.38 -2.87
CA PHE A 143 5.67 -1.76 -4.17
C PHE A 143 6.98 -1.57 -4.95
N ASN A 144 8.03 -1.05 -4.30
CA ASN A 144 9.34 -0.88 -4.91
C ASN A 144 9.98 -2.22 -5.32
N CYS A 145 9.84 -3.25 -4.51
CA CYS A 145 10.31 -4.60 -4.83
C CYS A 145 9.53 -5.18 -6.03
N GLY A 146 8.21 -4.99 -6.07
CA GLY A 146 7.36 -5.39 -7.19
C GLY A 146 7.75 -4.67 -8.48
N PHE A 147 7.90 -3.35 -8.42
CA PHE A 147 8.32 -2.52 -9.55
C PHE A 147 9.70 -2.92 -10.07
N SER A 148 10.68 -3.09 -9.17
CA SER A 148 12.03 -3.53 -9.51
C SER A 148 12.03 -4.91 -10.16
N SER A 149 11.20 -5.84 -9.66
CA SER A 149 11.05 -7.17 -10.25
C SER A 149 10.49 -7.11 -11.67
N VAL A 150 9.43 -6.31 -11.90
CA VAL A 150 8.86 -6.11 -13.24
C VAL A 150 9.88 -5.46 -14.17
N PHE A 151 10.57 -4.42 -13.71
CA PHE A 151 11.61 -3.73 -14.48
C PHE A 151 12.72 -4.69 -14.92
N LEU A 152 13.22 -5.53 -14.01
CA LEU A 152 14.22 -6.55 -14.31
C LEU A 152 13.70 -7.59 -15.31
N ILE A 153 12.44 -8.04 -15.20
CA ILE A 153 11.85 -8.99 -16.14
C ILE A 153 11.70 -8.38 -17.55
N VAL A 154 11.37 -7.09 -17.64
CA VAL A 154 11.16 -6.40 -18.92
C VAL A 154 12.48 -6.07 -19.61
N HIS A 155 13.49 -5.62 -18.86
CA HIS A 155 14.73 -5.09 -19.44
C HIS A 155 15.91 -6.07 -19.41
N CYS A 156 15.88 -7.13 -18.59
CA CYS A 156 16.96 -8.11 -18.52
C CYS A 156 16.52 -9.45 -19.11
N ASP A 157 16.81 -9.67 -20.40
CA ASP A 157 16.52 -10.93 -21.10
C ASP A 157 17.13 -12.15 -20.41
N PHE A 158 18.28 -12.00 -19.73
CA PHE A 158 18.90 -13.06 -18.93
C PHE A 158 17.96 -13.54 -17.81
N ILE A 159 17.41 -12.61 -17.02
CA ILE A 159 16.51 -12.92 -15.90
C ILE A 159 15.20 -13.50 -16.44
N LYS A 160 14.66 -12.91 -17.51
CA LYS A 160 13.46 -13.41 -18.19
C LYS A 160 13.64 -14.86 -18.68
N ASN A 161 14.78 -15.17 -19.29
CA ASN A 161 15.10 -16.51 -19.77
C ASN A 161 15.37 -17.50 -18.64
N ALA A 162 15.97 -17.06 -17.53
CA ALA A 162 16.13 -17.87 -16.33
C ALA A 162 14.76 -18.23 -15.71
N ILE A 163 13.84 -17.27 -15.62
CA ILE A 163 12.46 -17.49 -15.15
C ILE A 163 11.71 -18.46 -16.06
N TYR A 164 11.77 -18.27 -17.39
CA TYR A 164 11.15 -19.22 -18.32
C TYR A 164 11.75 -20.62 -18.22
N SER A 165 13.06 -20.72 -18.01
CA SER A 165 13.77 -21.99 -17.80
C SER A 165 13.30 -22.69 -16.52
N MET A 166 13.11 -21.95 -15.42
CA MET A 166 12.58 -22.50 -14.17
C MET A 166 11.11 -22.93 -14.29
N LEU A 167 10.31 -22.21 -15.07
CA LEU A 167 8.89 -22.52 -15.28
C LEU A 167 8.65 -23.63 -16.31
N GLY A 168 9.71 -24.25 -16.86
CA GLY A 168 9.60 -25.29 -17.89
C GLY A 168 8.98 -24.80 -19.21
N MET A 169 8.93 -23.48 -19.42
CA MET A 169 8.37 -22.87 -20.63
C MET A 169 9.44 -22.81 -21.72
N LYS A 170 9.04 -23.07 -22.97
CA LYS A 170 9.94 -22.98 -24.14
C LYS A 170 10.57 -21.58 -24.16
N ARG A 171 11.91 -21.52 -24.06
CA ARG A 171 12.67 -20.28 -24.14
C ARG A 171 12.25 -19.50 -25.38
N SER A 172 11.95 -18.22 -25.21
CA SER A 172 11.78 -17.32 -26.36
C SER A 172 13.14 -17.23 -27.05
N GLY A 173 13.25 -17.83 -28.24
CA GLY A 173 14.49 -17.88 -29.03
C GLY A 173 15.02 -16.52 -29.48
N LYS A 174 14.38 -15.41 -29.08
CA LYS A 174 14.96 -14.07 -29.11
C LYS A 174 15.85 -13.88 -27.87
N SER A 175 16.79 -14.80 -27.65
CA SER A 175 18.00 -14.39 -26.96
C SER A 175 18.63 -13.38 -27.90
N SER A 176 18.86 -12.17 -27.39
CA SER A 176 19.84 -11.25 -27.94
C SER A 176 21.01 -12.04 -28.52
N ARG A 177 21.50 -11.59 -29.68
CA ARG A 177 22.76 -12.03 -30.28
C ARG A 177 23.81 -12.15 -29.18
N ILE A 178 23.92 -13.34 -28.58
CA ILE A 178 25.22 -13.89 -28.29
C ILE A 178 25.73 -14.07 -29.70
N ILE A 179 26.45 -13.06 -30.17
CA ILE A 179 27.35 -13.21 -31.29
C ILE A 179 28.07 -14.53 -30.97
N PRO A 180 27.81 -15.60 -31.73
CA PRO A 180 28.41 -16.90 -31.44
C PRO A 180 29.88 -16.63 -31.29
N ALA A 181 30.47 -17.10 -30.18
CA ALA A 181 31.86 -16.84 -29.81
C ALA A 181 32.69 -16.74 -31.08
N ILE A 182 32.89 -15.48 -31.50
CA ILE A 182 33.73 -15.09 -32.61
C ILE A 182 35.04 -15.77 -32.24
N SER A 183 35.58 -16.57 -33.16
CA SER A 183 36.76 -17.39 -32.86
C SER A 183 37.78 -16.52 -32.12
N HIS A 184 38.53 -17.13 -31.19
CA HIS A 184 39.51 -16.38 -30.40
C HIS A 184 40.40 -15.49 -31.29
N ASP A 185 40.61 -15.89 -32.55
CA ASP A 185 41.31 -15.15 -33.59
C ASP A 185 40.59 -13.87 -34.05
N GLU A 186 39.29 -13.91 -34.32
CA GLU A 186 38.54 -12.73 -34.77
C GLU A 186 38.35 -11.69 -33.64
N THR A 187 38.24 -12.12 -32.37
CA THR A 187 38.21 -11.20 -31.22
C THR A 187 39.57 -10.53 -31.01
N THR A 188 40.65 -11.27 -31.22
CA THR A 188 42.02 -10.74 -31.16
C THR A 188 42.27 -9.75 -32.31
N ALA A 189 41.81 -10.06 -33.52
CA ALA A 189 41.92 -9.18 -34.68
C ALA A 189 41.14 -7.87 -34.49
N ALA A 190 39.92 -7.92 -33.95
CA ALA A 190 39.12 -6.73 -33.65
C ALA A 190 39.77 -5.84 -32.57
N TYR A 191 40.38 -6.44 -31.54
CA TYR A 191 41.10 -5.72 -30.50
C TYR A 191 42.33 -4.99 -31.05
N PHE A 192 43.13 -5.66 -31.88
CA PHE A 192 44.30 -5.03 -32.51
C PHE A 192 43.93 -3.96 -33.54
N ALA A 193 42.82 -4.13 -34.27
CA ALA A 193 42.32 -3.10 -35.18
C ALA A 193 41.90 -1.81 -34.44
N MET A 194 41.23 -1.95 -33.27
CA MET A 194 40.89 -0.79 -32.43
C MET A 194 42.12 -0.07 -31.87
N LEU A 195 43.14 -0.83 -31.43
CA LEU A 195 44.41 -0.26 -30.96
C LEU A 195 45.11 0.52 -32.08
N TYR A 196 45.14 -0.03 -33.30
CA TYR A 196 45.77 0.63 -34.44
C TYR A 196 45.06 1.93 -34.82
N SER A 197 43.73 1.96 -34.78
CA SER A 197 42.96 3.20 -35.01
C SER A 197 43.08 4.24 -33.89
N SER A 198 43.58 3.85 -32.70
CA SER A 198 43.76 4.79 -31.59
C SER A 198 45.11 5.51 -31.63
N TRP A 199 46.06 5.00 -32.42
CA TRP A 199 47.43 5.51 -32.53
C TRP A 199 47.71 6.32 -33.80
N ASN A 200 46.77 6.37 -34.73
CA ASN A 200 46.77 7.29 -35.89
C ASN A 200 45.72 8.38 -35.66
#